data_AF-A0A939TC51-F1
#
_entry.id   AF-A0A939TC51-F1
#
_cell.length_a   1.000
_cell.length_b   1.000
_cell.length_c   1.000
_cell.angle_alpha   90.00
_cell.angle_beta   90.00
_cell.angle_gamma   90.00
#
_symmetry.space_group_name_H-M   'P 1'
#
loop_
_entity.id
_entity.type
_entity.pdbx_description
1 polymer ?
#
loop_
_entity_poly.entity_id
_entity_poly.type
_entity_poly.pdbx_seq_one_letter_code
_entity_poly.pdbx_strand_id
1 'polypeptide(L)'
;MAEGRCSPGVDGVRGNSTSQRTQGGTMSDPELDPEHAFDPTGPLETADGLRALLSAEVVLGEVEHDLFRDRVNQLWEQQRAVRRRLADEIERFGTRDSQAGEAQIAESATKLWEALDECERLAVDVDEALQGFQQTADLRASALTDLLDRLHIAEARNLD
;
A
#
# COMPACT_ATOMS: atom_id res chain seq x y z
N MET A 1 -30.62 -30.47 22.47
CA MET A 1 -29.45 -31.18 23.03
C MET A 1 -28.30 -30.18 22.90
N ALA A 2 -28.03 -29.37 23.93
CA ALA A 2 -27.04 -29.65 25.00
C ALA A 2 -25.61 -29.56 24.41
N GLU A 3 -24.66 -28.70 24.81
CA GLU A 3 -24.42 -27.81 25.98
C GLU A 3 -23.41 -26.72 25.52
N GLY A 4 -23.38 -25.47 26.01
CA GLY A 4 -22.77 -25.05 27.29
C GLY A 4 -21.23 -24.93 27.16
N ARG A 5 -20.50 -23.89 27.59
CA ARG A 5 -20.70 -22.87 28.62
C ARG A 5 -19.69 -21.73 28.47
N CYS A 6 -20.09 -20.58 29.01
CA CYS A 6 -19.32 -19.38 29.30
C CYS A 6 -18.21 -19.56 30.36
N SER A 7 -17.31 -18.58 30.38
CA SER A 7 -16.26 -18.25 31.35
C SER A 7 -16.71 -18.15 32.82
N PRO A 8 -15.76 -18.15 33.78
CA PRO A 8 -15.42 -16.94 34.56
C PRO A 8 -13.89 -16.87 34.82
N GLY A 9 -13.22 -15.84 35.32
CA GLY A 9 -13.54 -14.57 35.96
C GLY A 9 -12.39 -14.21 36.94
N VAL A 10 -11.96 -12.93 36.89
CA VAL A 10 -11.40 -12.05 37.96
C VAL A 10 -10.07 -12.33 38.72
N ASP A 11 -9.19 -11.33 38.59
CA ASP A 11 -8.46 -10.49 39.56
C ASP A 11 -7.52 -11.07 40.67
N GLY A 12 -6.33 -10.46 40.77
CA GLY A 12 -5.79 -10.06 42.09
C GLY A 12 -4.33 -10.40 42.48
N VAL A 13 -3.37 -9.58 42.02
CA VAL A 13 -2.33 -8.87 42.82
C VAL A 13 -1.35 -9.63 43.78
N ARG A 14 -0.05 -9.32 43.56
CA ARG A 14 1.14 -9.25 44.46
C ARG A 14 1.89 -10.52 44.90
N GLY A 15 3.12 -10.61 44.35
CA GLY A 15 4.35 -10.38 45.12
C GLY A 15 4.99 -11.62 45.78
N ASN A 16 6.21 -11.97 45.37
CA ASN A 16 7.42 -11.74 46.17
C ASN A 16 8.67 -12.21 45.40
N SER A 17 9.75 -11.53 45.74
CA SER A 17 11.12 -11.51 45.28
C SER A 17 11.89 -12.83 45.39
N THR A 18 13.03 -12.85 44.66
CA THR A 18 14.35 -13.36 45.11
C THR A 18 14.83 -14.69 44.50
N SER A 19 15.67 -14.52 43.47
CA SER A 19 17.04 -15.05 43.30
C SER A 19 17.35 -16.56 43.28
N GLN A 20 18.01 -16.94 42.17
CA GLN A 20 19.07 -17.96 42.01
C GLN A 20 18.60 -19.43 42.16
N ARG A 21 19.04 -20.43 41.38
CA ARG A 21 20.33 -20.65 40.72
C ARG A 21 20.25 -21.90 39.81
N THR A 22 20.93 -21.83 38.65
CA THR A 22 21.70 -22.89 37.96
C THR A 22 21.08 -24.15 37.34
N GLN A 23 21.67 -24.45 36.16
CA GLN A 23 21.78 -25.73 35.44
C GLN A 23 20.48 -26.17 34.74
N GLY A 24 20.40 -26.36 33.43
CA GLY A 24 21.38 -26.59 32.38
C GLY A 24 20.74 -27.58 31.41
N GLY A 25 20.63 -27.27 30.11
CA GLY A 25 20.13 -28.23 29.12
C GLY A 25 19.25 -27.65 28.00
N THR A 26 19.92 -27.09 26.99
CA THR A 26 19.61 -27.20 25.54
C THR A 26 18.16 -26.97 25.05
N MET A 27 17.91 -25.78 24.50
CA MET A 27 17.34 -25.65 23.16
C MET A 27 18.08 -24.51 22.46
N SER A 28 18.80 -24.84 21.40
CA SER A 28 19.43 -23.86 20.52
C SER A 28 18.32 -23.17 19.74
N ASP A 29 17.89 -22.01 20.21
CA ASP A 29 17.32 -20.98 19.35
C ASP A 29 18.38 -20.61 18.31
N PRO A 30 18.03 -20.41 17.03
CA PRO A 30 18.89 -19.63 16.15
C PRO A 30 18.83 -18.19 16.68
N GLU A 31 19.75 -17.86 17.59
CA GLU A 31 20.10 -16.47 17.87
C GLU A 31 20.47 -15.87 16.50
N LEU A 32 19.56 -15.05 15.98
CA LEU A 32 19.86 -14.08 14.94
C LEU A 32 20.99 -13.23 15.50
N ASP A 33 22.20 -13.53 15.06
CA ASP A 33 23.41 -12.83 15.45
C ASP A 33 23.22 -11.33 15.16
N PRO A 34 23.14 -10.46 16.18
CA PRO A 34 22.91 -9.03 15.98
C PRO A 34 24.10 -8.35 15.30
N GLU A 35 25.22 -9.05 15.09
CA GLU A 35 26.36 -8.58 14.29
C GLU A 35 26.13 -8.71 12.77
N HIS A 36 24.99 -9.28 12.34
CA HIS A 36 24.46 -9.12 10.98
C HIS A 36 23.37 -8.05 10.90
N ALA A 37 23.47 -7.01 11.73
CA ALA A 37 22.89 -5.72 11.40
C ALA A 37 23.44 -5.32 10.02
N PHE A 38 22.55 -5.16 9.04
CA PHE A 38 22.86 -4.51 7.78
C PHE A 38 23.59 -3.20 8.10
N ASP A 39 24.89 -3.16 7.83
CA ASP A 39 25.70 -1.96 7.99
C ASP A 39 25.65 -1.18 6.67
N PRO A 40 24.80 -0.14 6.55
CA PRO A 40 24.70 0.65 5.33
C PRO A 40 25.97 1.47 5.05
N THR A 41 27.00 1.40 5.90
CA THR A 41 28.24 2.17 5.80
C THR A 41 29.44 1.37 5.27
N GLY A 42 29.28 0.07 4.99
CA GLY A 42 30.21 -0.65 4.12
C GLY A 42 30.34 0.09 2.78
N PRO A 43 31.49 0.04 2.07
CA PRO A 43 31.69 0.88 0.90
C PRO A 43 30.58 0.54 -0.10
N LEU A 44 29.71 1.52 -0.39
CA LEU A 44 28.56 1.44 -1.30
C LEU A 44 28.96 1.11 -2.76
N GLU A 45 30.23 0.79 -2.98
CA GLU A 45 30.84 0.38 -4.24
C GLU A 45 31.40 -1.05 -4.20
N THR A 46 31.27 -1.77 -3.09
CA THR A 46 31.57 -3.21 -3.05
C THR A 46 30.44 -4.00 -3.71
N ALA A 47 30.76 -5.16 -4.28
CA ALA A 47 29.76 -6.03 -4.90
C ALA A 47 28.65 -6.42 -3.91
N ASP A 48 29.01 -6.73 -2.67
CA ASP A 48 28.03 -7.08 -1.62
C ASP A 48 27.16 -5.88 -1.22
N GLY A 49 27.75 -4.67 -1.10
CA GLY A 49 27.00 -3.44 -0.86
C GLY A 49 26.02 -3.09 -1.99
N LEU A 50 26.43 -3.30 -3.25
CA LEU A 50 25.57 -3.07 -4.42
C LEU A 50 24.44 -4.11 -4.54
N ARG A 51 24.70 -5.39 -4.21
CA ARG A 51 23.65 -6.42 -4.13
C ARG A 51 22.63 -6.14 -3.03
N ALA A 52 23.10 -5.65 -1.88
CA ALA A 52 22.27 -5.17 -0.79
C ALA A 52 21.34 -4.03 -1.24
N LEU A 53 21.88 -3.03 -1.94
CA LEU A 53 21.09 -1.91 -2.49
C LEU A 53 20.09 -2.37 -3.54
N LEU A 54 20.47 -3.24 -4.47
CA LEU A 54 19.56 -3.81 -5.46
C LEU A 54 18.40 -4.57 -4.80
N SER A 55 18.70 -5.34 -3.75
CA SER A 55 17.68 -6.09 -2.99
C SER A 55 16.70 -5.14 -2.29
N ALA A 56 17.21 -4.07 -1.66
CA ALA A 56 16.37 -3.05 -1.04
C ALA A 56 15.50 -2.31 -2.07
N GLU A 57 16.05 -2.00 -3.25
CA GLU A 57 15.33 -1.34 -4.34
C GLU A 57 14.18 -2.20 -4.88
N VAL A 58 14.39 -3.52 -5.03
CA VAL A 58 13.32 -4.45 -5.43
C VAL A 58 12.18 -4.46 -4.40
N VAL A 59 12.49 -4.56 -3.11
CA VAL A 59 11.48 -4.56 -2.02
C VAL A 59 10.71 -3.24 -2.00
N LEU A 60 11.40 -2.10 -2.12
CA LEU A 60 10.75 -0.80 -2.24
C LEU A 60 9.86 -0.75 -3.50
N GLY A 61 10.23 -1.45 -4.58
CA GLY A 61 9.47 -1.61 -5.82
C GLY A 61 8.11 -2.21 -5.59
N GLU A 62 8.09 -3.31 -4.85
CA GLU A 62 6.87 -4.06 -4.52
C GLU A 62 5.94 -3.23 -3.65
N VAL A 63 6.47 -2.55 -2.62
CA VAL A 63 5.67 -1.71 -1.72
C VAL A 63 5.03 -0.54 -2.45
N GLU A 64 5.78 0.17 -3.29
CA GLU A 64 5.23 1.29 -4.08
C GLU A 64 4.18 0.81 -5.08
N HIS A 65 4.39 -0.34 -5.71
CA HIS A 65 3.42 -0.92 -6.64
C HIS A 65 2.11 -1.32 -5.94
N ASP A 66 2.16 -1.86 -4.73
CA ASP A 66 0.95 -2.19 -3.95
C ASP A 66 0.21 -0.93 -3.50
N LEU A 67 0.93 0.09 -3.00
CA LEU A 67 0.34 1.39 -2.65
C LEU A 67 -0.33 2.07 -3.85
N PHE A 68 0.32 2.04 -5.01
CA PHE A 68 -0.24 2.53 -6.26
C PHE A 68 -1.51 1.76 -6.66
N ARG A 69 -1.45 0.42 -6.61
CA ARG A 69 -2.60 -0.43 -6.92
C ARG A 69 -3.80 -0.11 -6.04
N ASP A 70 -3.58 0.05 -4.74
CA ASP A 70 -4.62 0.42 -3.78
C ASP A 70 -5.21 1.80 -4.10
N ARG A 71 -4.37 2.79 -4.41
CA ARG A 71 -4.82 4.14 -4.78
C ARG A 71 -5.68 4.14 -6.04
N VAL A 72 -5.24 3.44 -7.09
CA VAL A 72 -5.99 3.36 -8.35
C VAL A 72 -7.30 2.59 -8.15
N ASN A 73 -7.30 1.50 -7.40
CA ASN A 73 -8.52 0.77 -7.05
C ASN A 73 -9.53 1.67 -6.31
N GLN A 74 -9.07 2.45 -5.33
CA GLN A 74 -9.91 3.39 -4.59
C GLN A 74 -10.56 4.43 -5.54
N LEU A 75 -9.79 5.01 -6.45
CA LEU A 75 -10.30 5.99 -7.41
C LEU A 75 -11.30 5.36 -8.38
N TRP A 76 -11.07 4.12 -8.84
CA TRP A 76 -12.04 3.40 -9.66
C TRP A 76 -13.33 3.06 -8.92
N GLU A 77 -13.25 2.69 -7.64
CA GLU A 77 -14.43 2.45 -6.82
C GLU A 77 -15.25 3.74 -6.63
N GLN A 78 -14.58 4.86 -6.35
CA GLN A 78 -15.22 6.17 -6.28
C GLN A 78 -15.90 6.53 -7.60
N GLN A 79 -15.18 6.42 -8.72
CA GLN A 79 -15.73 6.72 -10.04
C GLN A 79 -16.94 5.82 -10.36
N ARG A 80 -16.89 4.53 -10.00
CA ARG A 80 -18.02 3.61 -10.19
C ARG A 80 -19.22 3.99 -9.32
N ALA A 81 -18.98 4.45 -8.09
CA ALA A 81 -20.05 4.91 -7.20
C ALA A 81 -20.74 6.17 -7.74
N VAL A 82 -19.97 7.17 -8.21
CA VAL A 82 -20.52 8.39 -8.79
C VAL A 82 -21.28 8.08 -10.08
N ARG A 83 -20.75 7.21 -10.95
CA ARG A 83 -21.48 6.77 -12.17
C ARG A 83 -22.80 6.08 -11.86
N ARG A 84 -22.87 5.26 -10.81
CA ARG A 84 -24.15 4.66 -10.37
C ARG A 84 -25.12 5.74 -9.89
N ARG A 85 -24.67 6.67 -9.05
CA ARG A 85 -25.50 7.80 -8.59
C ARG A 85 -26.02 8.63 -9.78
N LEU A 86 -25.17 8.91 -10.77
CA LEU A 86 -25.56 9.63 -11.98
C LEU A 86 -26.63 8.85 -12.76
N ALA A 87 -26.45 7.54 -12.95
CA ALA A 87 -27.44 6.70 -13.61
C ALA A 87 -28.79 6.70 -12.86
N ASP A 88 -28.76 6.59 -11.53
CA ASP A 88 -29.96 6.64 -10.69
C ASP A 88 -30.68 8.00 -10.81
N GLU A 89 -29.94 9.11 -10.86
CA GLU A 89 -30.53 10.45 -11.04
C GLU A 89 -31.10 10.65 -12.46
N ILE A 90 -30.45 10.11 -13.50
CA ILE A 90 -30.98 10.14 -14.87
C ILE A 90 -32.30 9.35 -14.94
N GLU A 91 -32.37 8.18 -14.32
CA GLU A 91 -33.59 7.37 -14.28
C GLU A 91 -34.72 8.09 -13.51
N ARG A 92 -34.40 8.71 -12.37
CA ARG A 92 -35.35 9.52 -11.59
C ARG A 92 -35.85 10.74 -12.36
N PHE A 93 -34.97 11.38 -13.11
CA PHE A 93 -35.33 12.51 -13.97
C PHE A 93 -36.30 12.06 -15.06
N GLY A 94 -35.95 11.02 -15.82
CA GLY A 94 -36.79 10.50 -16.90
C GLY A 94 -38.14 9.94 -16.45
N THR A 95 -38.26 9.46 -15.21
CA THR A 95 -39.52 8.93 -14.65
C THR A 95 -40.42 10.01 -14.04
N ARG A 96 -39.87 11.12 -13.51
CA ARG A 96 -40.63 12.21 -12.89
C ARG A 96 -41.19 13.23 -13.89
N ASP A 97 -40.74 13.19 -15.14
CA ASP A 97 -40.95 14.26 -16.13
C ASP A 97 -42.36 14.36 -16.73
N SER A 98 -43.31 13.53 -16.29
CA SER A 98 -44.71 13.65 -16.74
C SER A 98 -45.57 14.59 -15.87
N GLN A 99 -45.11 14.98 -14.68
CA GLN A 99 -45.87 15.86 -13.75
C GLN A 99 -45.01 16.84 -12.93
N ALA A 100 -43.69 16.87 -13.10
CA ALA A 100 -42.79 17.77 -12.35
C ALA A 100 -42.95 19.24 -12.80
N GLY A 101 -43.02 20.16 -11.84
CA GLY A 101 -42.98 21.60 -12.13
C GLY A 101 -41.57 22.08 -12.49
N GLU A 102 -41.45 23.23 -13.15
CA GLU A 102 -40.17 23.80 -13.63
C GLU A 102 -39.06 23.85 -12.55
N ALA A 103 -39.41 24.17 -11.31
CA ALA A 103 -38.45 24.22 -10.19
C ALA A 103 -37.82 22.85 -9.89
N GLN A 104 -38.57 21.76 -10.06
CA GLN A 104 -38.13 20.41 -9.76
C GLN A 104 -37.28 19.83 -10.90
N ILE A 105 -37.56 20.24 -12.14
CA ILE A 105 -36.71 19.99 -13.30
C ILE A 105 -35.37 20.69 -13.14
N ALA A 106 -35.37 21.98 -12.75
CA ALA A 106 -34.15 22.75 -12.52
C ALA A 106 -33.27 22.14 -11.42
N GLU A 107 -33.85 21.74 -10.28
CA GLU A 107 -33.12 21.08 -9.20
C GLU A 107 -32.49 19.75 -9.64
N SER A 108 -33.23 18.95 -10.40
CA SER A 108 -32.73 17.66 -10.88
C SER A 108 -31.62 17.83 -11.93
N ALA A 109 -31.74 18.83 -12.81
CA ALA A 109 -30.69 19.19 -13.75
C ALA A 109 -29.41 19.63 -13.05
N THR A 110 -29.50 20.41 -11.95
CA THR A 110 -28.34 20.78 -11.13
C THR A 110 -27.64 19.55 -10.56
N LYS A 111 -28.38 18.60 -9.98
CA LYS A 111 -27.81 17.36 -9.43
C LYS A 111 -27.11 16.50 -10.48
N LEU A 112 -27.66 16.44 -11.69
CA LEU A 112 -27.05 15.74 -12.82
C LEU A 112 -25.73 16.40 -13.24
N TRP A 113 -25.70 17.74 -13.30
CA TRP A 113 -24.49 18.49 -13.60
C TRP A 113 -23.40 18.28 -12.54
N GLU A 114 -23.75 18.36 -11.26
CA GLU A 114 -22.80 18.12 -10.15
C GLU A 114 -22.21 16.70 -10.19
N ALA A 115 -23.05 15.68 -10.46
CA ALA A 115 -22.58 14.30 -10.57
C ALA A 115 -21.70 14.05 -11.81
N LEU A 116 -21.96 14.78 -12.91
CA LEU A 116 -21.12 14.72 -14.11
C LEU A 116 -19.76 15.37 -13.87
N ASP A 117 -19.74 16.57 -13.28
CA ASP A 117 -18.51 17.28 -12.90
C ASP A 117 -17.64 16.44 -11.95
N GLU A 118 -18.26 15.78 -10.97
CA GLU A 118 -17.57 14.85 -10.07
C GLU A 118 -16.96 13.65 -10.82
N CYS A 119 -17.64 13.11 -11.84
CA CYS A 119 -17.10 12.04 -12.69
C CYS A 119 -15.87 12.51 -13.51
N GLU A 120 -15.92 13.72 -14.05
CA GLU A 120 -14.83 14.31 -14.83
C GLU A 120 -13.60 14.55 -13.95
N ARG A 121 -13.80 15.13 -12.76
CA ARG A 121 -12.72 15.35 -11.78
C ARG A 121 -12.04 14.04 -11.37
N LEU A 122 -12.83 12.99 -11.06
CA LEU A 122 -12.27 11.68 -10.72
C LEU A 122 -11.51 11.02 -11.88
N ALA A 123 -11.90 11.27 -13.13
CA ALA A 123 -11.15 10.78 -14.29
C ALA A 123 -9.78 11.45 -14.39
N VAL A 124 -9.69 12.74 -14.10
CA VAL A 124 -8.41 13.47 -14.02
C VAL A 124 -7.56 12.94 -12.87
N ASP A 125 -8.13 12.76 -11.68
CA ASP A 125 -7.40 12.20 -10.52
C ASP A 125 -6.79 10.82 -10.82
N VAL A 126 -7.48 9.97 -11.61
CA VAL A 126 -6.95 8.67 -12.06
C VAL A 126 -5.79 8.84 -13.04
N ASP A 127 -5.93 9.72 -14.03
CA ASP A 127 -4.88 9.94 -15.03
C ASP A 127 -3.61 10.52 -14.40
N GLU A 128 -3.75 11.47 -13.48
CA GLU A 128 -2.63 12.02 -12.71
C GLU A 128 -1.93 10.95 -11.87
N ALA A 129 -2.70 10.07 -11.20
CA ALA A 129 -2.13 8.97 -10.43
C ALA A 129 -1.34 7.99 -11.33
N LEU A 130 -1.86 7.65 -12.50
CA LEU A 130 -1.19 6.80 -13.49
C LEU A 130 0.11 7.45 -14.00
N GLN A 131 0.06 8.74 -14.34
CA GLN A 131 1.23 9.48 -14.82
C GLN A 131 2.33 9.59 -13.76
N GLY A 132 1.96 9.89 -12.51
CA GLY A 132 2.92 9.95 -11.40
C GLY A 132 3.61 8.61 -11.14
N PHE A 133 2.86 7.51 -11.25
CA PHE A 133 3.44 6.17 -11.16
C PHE A 133 4.38 5.86 -12.33
N GLN A 134 4.00 6.20 -13.56
CA GLN A 134 4.86 5.99 -14.72
C GLN A 134 6.20 6.73 -14.57
N GLN A 135 6.17 8.00 -14.15
CA GLN A 135 7.40 8.77 -13.90
C GLN A 135 8.27 8.13 -12.82
N THR A 136 7.66 7.65 -11.74
CA THR A 136 8.37 6.97 -10.65
C THR A 136 8.99 5.66 -11.16
N ALA A 137 8.24 4.86 -11.91
CA ALA A 137 8.72 3.62 -12.51
C ALA A 137 9.90 3.86 -13.47
N ASP A 138 9.85 4.90 -14.29
CA ASP A 138 10.92 5.27 -15.22
C ASP A 138 12.22 5.66 -14.48
N LEU A 139 12.10 6.46 -13.41
CA LEU A 139 13.24 6.83 -12.58
C LEU A 139 13.88 5.62 -11.89
N ARG A 140 13.05 4.70 -11.38
CA ARG A 140 13.53 3.49 -10.71
C ARG A 140 14.17 2.51 -11.69
N ALA A 141 13.61 2.34 -12.89
CA ALA A 141 14.22 1.54 -13.95
C ALA A 141 15.62 2.07 -14.31
N SER A 142 15.77 3.40 -14.39
CA SER A 142 17.07 4.04 -14.60
C SER A 142 18.04 3.79 -13.45
N ALA A 143 17.60 3.97 -12.20
CA ALA A 143 18.42 3.73 -11.01
C ALA A 143 18.85 2.26 -10.86
N LEU A 144 17.97 1.31 -11.14
CA LEU A 144 18.28 -0.12 -11.17
C LEU A 144 19.31 -0.46 -12.24
N THR A 145 19.20 0.16 -13.43
CA THR A 145 20.16 -0.02 -14.51
C THR A 145 21.56 0.47 -14.09
N ASP A 146 21.66 1.66 -13.49
CA ASP A 146 22.93 2.19 -12.98
C ASP A 146 23.55 1.30 -11.89
N LEU A 147 22.72 0.80 -10.96
CA LEU A 147 23.17 -0.10 -9.91
C LEU A 147 23.66 -1.45 -10.45
N LEU A 148 23.00 -2.00 -11.48
CA LEU A 148 23.43 -3.23 -12.15
C LEU A 148 24.75 -3.03 -12.89
N ASP A 149 24.92 -1.91 -13.60
CA ASP A 149 26.17 -1.59 -14.30
C ASP A 149 27.33 -1.44 -13.31
N ARG A 150 27.10 -0.76 -12.19
CA ARG A 150 28.10 -0.63 -11.11
C ARG A 150 28.44 -1.98 -10.48
N LEU A 151 27.44 -2.85 -10.28
CA LEU A 151 27.66 -4.20 -9.74
C LEU A 151 28.54 -5.02 -10.68
N HIS A 152 28.24 -5.02 -11.98
CA HIS A 152 29.06 -5.73 -12.97
C HIS A 152 30.52 -5.24 -12.97
N ILE A 153 30.74 -3.93 -12.86
CA ILE A 153 32.10 -3.37 -12.78
C ILE A 153 32.80 -3.81 -11.49
N ALA A 154 32.12 -3.77 -10.35
CA ALA A 154 32.68 -4.18 -9.06
C ALA A 154 33.00 -5.68 -9.03
N GLU A 155 32.16 -6.52 -9.62
CA GLU A 155 32.40 -7.96 -9.75
C GLU A 155 33.60 -8.24 -10.66
N ALA A 156 33.70 -7.56 -11.81
CA ALA A 156 34.84 -7.70 -12.71
C ALA A 156 36.17 -7.33 -12.03
N ARG A 157 36.19 -6.26 -11.21
CA ARG A 157 37.38 -5.81 -10.47
C ARG A 157 37.81 -6.73 -9.33
N ASN A 158 36.90 -7.55 -8.80
CA ASN A 158 37.20 -8.51 -7.73
C ASN A 158 37.66 -9.88 -8.25
N LEU A 159 37.65 -10.09 -9.58
CA LEU A 159 38.07 -11.33 -10.23
C LEU A 159 39.49 -11.26 -10.82
N ASP A 160 40.11 -10.07 -10.86
CA ASP A 160 41.51 -9.81 -11.23
C ASP A 160 42.45 -9.86 -10.01
#